data_AF-A0A7K3S461-F1
#
_entry.id   AF-A0A7K3S461-F1
#
_cell.length_a   1.000
_cell.length_b   1.000
_cell.length_c   1.000
_cell.angle_alpha   90.00
_cell.angle_beta   90.00
_cell.angle_gamma   90.00
#
_symmetry.space_group_name_H-M   'P 1'
#
loop_
_entity.id
_entity.type
_entity.pdbx_description
1 polymer ?
#
loop_
_entity_poly.entity_id
_entity_poly.type
_entity_poly.pdbx_seq_one_letter_code
_entity_poly.pdbx_strand_id
1 'polypeptide(L)'
;MDQPTSGAGPADEADGGAEALGRPLPEGVRRRVIALVSDAFGALTVAELPAQLRQYARFTPTRRAKFAGNAMAAALESDTVFRQRIGERLGQSQPELTGALEAGAPPAAADPLDVAAAAYVLRPAGWVKLVESAGEEVQRADAERADEETRRERDQLREELERARAHTRTETERLRTELEAARKESESLHRKL
;
A
#
# COMPACT_ATOMS: atom_id res chain seq x y z
N MET A 1 -3.89 -8.26 -60.77
CA MET A 1 -5.06 -7.66 -60.11
C MET A 1 -5.94 -8.80 -59.68
N ASP A 2 -5.97 -9.06 -58.38
CA ASP A 2 -7.15 -9.43 -57.59
C ASP A 2 -6.69 -10.08 -56.28
N GLN A 3 -6.76 -9.29 -55.20
CA GLN A 3 -6.92 -9.80 -53.85
C GLN A 3 -8.43 -9.96 -53.59
N PRO A 4 -8.81 -10.96 -52.79
CA PRO A 4 -9.89 -10.78 -51.83
C PRO A 4 -9.29 -10.59 -50.43
N THR A 5 -9.87 -9.62 -49.75
CA THR A 5 -9.59 -9.23 -48.37
C THR A 5 -10.34 -10.12 -47.38
N SER A 6 -9.97 -9.97 -46.12
CA SER A 6 -10.75 -10.28 -44.92
C SER A 6 -10.63 -11.70 -44.37
N GLY A 7 -9.79 -11.79 -43.35
CA GLY A 7 -9.90 -12.76 -42.26
C GLY A 7 -9.36 -12.06 -41.03
N ALA A 8 -10.22 -11.31 -40.33
CA ALA A 8 -9.96 -10.86 -38.98
C ALA A 8 -9.57 -12.10 -38.15
N GLY A 9 -8.29 -12.17 -37.76
CA GLY A 9 -7.82 -13.18 -36.83
C GLY A 9 -8.54 -12.97 -35.49
N PRO A 10 -9.07 -14.04 -34.88
CA PRO A 10 -9.93 -13.93 -33.73
C PRO A 10 -9.14 -13.34 -32.56
N ALA A 11 -9.81 -12.46 -31.81
CA ALA A 11 -9.42 -12.13 -30.46
C ALA A 11 -9.18 -13.44 -29.71
N ASP A 12 -8.00 -13.56 -29.13
CA ASP A 12 -7.56 -14.73 -28.38
C ASP A 12 -8.59 -15.01 -27.27
N GLU A 13 -9.41 -16.03 -27.53
CA GLU A 13 -10.47 -16.50 -26.67
C GLU A 13 -9.85 -17.13 -25.44
N ALA A 14 -10.13 -16.52 -24.29
CA ALA A 14 -10.45 -17.17 -23.04
C ALA A 14 -9.80 -18.55 -22.81
N ASP A 15 -8.52 -18.55 -22.44
CA ASP A 15 -7.96 -19.68 -21.71
C ASP A 15 -8.53 -19.66 -20.29
N GLY A 16 -9.58 -20.44 -20.07
CA GLY A 16 -10.17 -20.77 -18.77
C GLY A 16 -9.26 -21.65 -17.91
N GLY A 17 -7.96 -21.38 -17.92
CA GLY A 17 -7.07 -21.80 -16.85
C GLY A 17 -7.52 -21.09 -15.57
N ALA A 18 -7.62 -21.82 -14.46
CA ALA A 18 -8.01 -21.24 -13.19
C ALA A 18 -7.06 -20.07 -12.85
N GLU A 19 -7.52 -18.85 -13.12
CA GLU A 19 -6.74 -17.64 -12.88
C GLU A 19 -6.31 -17.65 -11.41
N ALA A 20 -4.99 -17.70 -11.20
CA ALA A 20 -4.37 -17.78 -9.90
C ALA A 20 -3.26 -16.74 -9.83
N LEU A 21 -3.14 -16.09 -8.67
CA LEU A 21 -2.04 -15.17 -8.43
C LEU A 21 -0.73 -15.95 -8.27
N GLY A 22 0.27 -15.60 -9.08
CA GLY A 22 1.63 -16.16 -8.96
C GLY A 22 2.46 -15.55 -7.82
N ARG A 23 1.96 -14.49 -7.17
CA ARG A 23 2.61 -13.77 -6.06
C ARG A 23 1.62 -13.46 -4.93
N PRO A 24 2.09 -13.25 -3.68
CA PRO A 24 1.23 -12.80 -2.60
C PRO A 24 0.49 -11.51 -2.94
N LEU A 25 -0.67 -11.31 -2.31
CA LEU A 25 -1.50 -10.15 -2.56
C LEU A 25 -0.76 -8.85 -2.19
N PRO A 26 -0.75 -7.81 -3.06
CA PRO A 26 -0.17 -6.52 -2.72
C PRO A 26 -0.76 -5.96 -1.42
N GLU A 27 0.07 -5.39 -0.54
CA GLU A 27 -0.36 -5.04 0.83
C GLU A 27 -1.49 -4.00 0.86
N GLY A 28 -1.53 -3.07 -0.10
CA GLY A 28 -2.66 -2.14 -0.29
C GLY A 28 -3.98 -2.87 -0.57
N VAL A 29 -3.95 -3.84 -1.50
CA VAL A 29 -5.13 -4.65 -1.87
C VAL A 29 -5.52 -5.56 -0.71
N ARG A 30 -4.56 -6.19 -0.04
CA ARG A 30 -4.80 -7.04 1.13
C ARG A 30 -5.51 -6.31 2.25
N ARG A 31 -5.08 -5.10 2.61
CA ARG A 31 -5.76 -4.27 3.61
C ARG A 31 -7.21 -4.00 3.21
N ARG A 32 -7.46 -3.73 1.93
CA ARG A 32 -8.82 -3.47 1.45
C ARG A 32 -9.70 -4.72 1.45
N VAL A 33 -9.15 -5.87 1.06
CA VAL A 33 -9.83 -7.17 1.16
C VAL A 33 -10.21 -7.46 2.61
N ILE A 34 -9.30 -7.27 3.57
CA ILE A 34 -9.58 -7.49 5.00
C ILE A 34 -10.70 -6.56 5.50
N ALA A 35 -10.72 -5.30 5.07
CA ALA A 35 -11.77 -4.35 5.42
C ALA A 35 -13.14 -4.82 4.88
N LEU A 36 -13.21 -5.12 3.58
CA LEU A 36 -14.41 -5.63 2.92
C LEU A 36 -14.94 -6.89 3.61
N VAL A 37 -14.06 -7.86 3.90
CA VAL A 37 -14.44 -9.08 4.62
C VAL A 37 -14.93 -8.74 6.02
N SER A 38 -14.26 -7.86 6.75
CA SER A 38 -14.61 -7.51 8.13
C SER A 38 -16.00 -6.86 8.25
N ASP A 39 -16.40 -6.13 7.22
CA ASP A 39 -17.72 -5.51 7.12
C ASP A 39 -18.77 -6.57 6.77
N ALA A 40 -18.54 -7.38 5.74
CA ALA A 40 -19.42 -8.50 5.37
C ALA A 40 -19.55 -9.54 6.50
N PHE A 41 -18.50 -9.73 7.29
CA PHE A 41 -18.44 -10.63 8.44
C PHE A 41 -19.57 -10.37 9.44
N GLY A 42 -19.94 -9.10 9.65
CA GLY A 42 -20.97 -8.72 10.61
C GLY A 42 -22.38 -9.20 10.23
N ALA A 43 -22.61 -9.49 8.95
CA ALA A 43 -23.88 -9.97 8.42
C ALA A 43 -23.96 -11.51 8.34
N LEU A 44 -22.90 -12.23 8.74
CA LEU A 44 -22.85 -13.68 8.75
C LEU A 44 -23.12 -14.22 10.16
N THR A 45 -23.87 -15.32 10.22
CA THR A 45 -24.07 -16.09 11.44
C THR A 45 -22.82 -16.92 11.78
N VAL A 46 -22.66 -17.30 13.05
CA VAL A 46 -21.51 -18.11 13.50
C VAL A 46 -21.41 -19.46 12.77
N ALA A 47 -22.54 -20.02 12.34
CA ALA A 47 -22.59 -21.28 11.59
C ALA A 47 -22.06 -21.13 10.16
N GLU A 48 -22.20 -19.95 9.55
CA GLU A 48 -21.71 -19.64 8.21
C GLU A 48 -20.22 -19.31 8.18
N LEU A 49 -19.59 -19.14 9.35
CA LEU A 49 -18.18 -18.81 9.47
C LEU A 49 -17.30 -20.07 9.53
N PRO A 50 -16.15 -20.04 8.82
CA PRO A 50 -15.07 -21.02 9.01
C PRO A 50 -14.67 -21.14 10.48
N ALA A 51 -14.32 -22.35 10.92
CA ALA A 51 -14.08 -22.66 12.33
C ALA A 51 -13.05 -21.73 12.99
N GLN A 52 -11.96 -21.44 12.28
CA GLN A 52 -10.88 -20.55 12.70
C GLN A 52 -11.31 -19.09 12.90
N LEU A 53 -12.41 -18.67 12.26
CA LEU A 53 -12.92 -17.30 12.30
C LEU A 53 -13.99 -17.07 13.38
N ARG A 54 -14.66 -18.13 13.85
CA ARG A 54 -15.80 -18.02 14.79
C ARG A 54 -15.47 -17.25 16.07
N GLN A 55 -14.26 -17.40 16.59
CA GLN A 55 -13.80 -16.71 17.80
C GLN A 55 -13.79 -15.17 17.67
N TYR A 56 -13.71 -14.65 16.44
CA TYR A 56 -13.66 -13.22 16.15
C TYR A 56 -15.05 -12.63 15.90
N ALA A 57 -16.12 -13.42 15.85
CA ALA A 57 -17.48 -12.94 15.60
C ALA A 57 -18.00 -11.95 16.66
N ARG A 58 -17.52 -12.09 17.90
CA ARG A 58 -17.83 -11.17 19.00
C ARG A 58 -17.14 -9.80 18.90
N PHE A 59 -16.17 -9.63 18.00
CA PHE A 59 -15.40 -8.38 17.89
C PHE A 59 -16.12 -7.35 17.02
N THR A 60 -15.86 -6.07 17.27
CA THR A 60 -16.29 -4.98 16.37
C THR A 60 -15.57 -5.06 15.02
N PRO A 61 -16.10 -4.46 13.93
CA PRO A 61 -15.46 -4.48 12.60
C PRO A 61 -13.98 -4.09 12.64
N THR A 62 -13.65 -2.99 13.33
CA THR A 62 -12.27 -2.50 13.48
C THR A 62 -11.37 -3.51 14.21
N ARG A 63 -11.87 -4.17 15.26
CA ARG A 63 -11.10 -5.19 15.99
C ARG A 63 -10.95 -6.47 15.17
N ARG A 64 -11.95 -6.83 14.37
CA ARG A 64 -11.87 -7.97 13.44
C ARG A 64 -10.79 -7.74 12.39
N ALA A 65 -10.80 -6.58 11.72
CA ALA A 65 -9.77 -6.23 10.75
C ALA A 65 -8.36 -6.29 11.36
N LYS A 66 -8.20 -5.78 12.59
CA LYS A 66 -6.91 -5.76 13.30
C LYS A 66 -6.42 -7.14 13.74
N PHE A 67 -7.28 -7.96 14.35
CA PHE A 67 -6.87 -9.20 15.03
C PHE A 67 -7.13 -10.47 14.22
N ALA A 68 -8.05 -10.42 13.25
CA ALA A 68 -8.43 -11.55 12.42
C ALA A 68 -7.98 -11.42 10.97
N GLY A 69 -7.35 -10.32 10.57
CA GLY A 69 -7.00 -10.03 9.17
C GLY A 69 -6.25 -11.16 8.46
N ASN A 70 -5.24 -11.76 9.12
CA ASN A 70 -4.51 -12.89 8.55
C ASN A 70 -5.38 -14.14 8.38
N ALA A 71 -6.21 -14.45 9.38
CA ALA A 71 -7.12 -15.59 9.33
C ALA A 71 -8.21 -15.39 8.26
N MET A 72 -8.68 -14.15 8.07
CA MET A 72 -9.66 -13.79 7.04
C MET A 72 -9.07 -13.95 5.64
N ALA A 73 -7.85 -13.46 5.42
CA ALA A 73 -7.15 -13.60 4.14
C ALA A 73 -6.93 -15.08 3.78
N ALA A 74 -6.44 -15.88 4.75
CA ALA A 74 -6.24 -17.31 4.56
C ALA A 74 -7.57 -18.06 4.30
N ALA A 75 -8.65 -17.67 4.98
CA ALA A 75 -9.97 -18.27 4.75
C ALA A 75 -10.51 -17.94 3.35
N LEU A 76 -10.36 -16.72 2.85
CA LEU A 76 -10.79 -16.37 1.49
C LEU A 76 -10.06 -17.16 0.40
N GLU A 77 -8.78 -17.44 0.62
CA GLU A 77 -7.95 -18.20 -0.31
C GLU A 77 -8.33 -19.70 -0.31
N SER A 78 -8.49 -20.29 0.88
CA SER A 78 -8.68 -21.74 1.04
C SER A 78 -10.14 -22.21 1.04
N ASP A 79 -11.09 -21.38 1.46
CA ASP A 79 -12.51 -21.74 1.60
C ASP A 79 -13.35 -21.02 0.53
N THR A 80 -13.72 -21.80 -0.50
CA THR A 80 -14.51 -21.30 -1.64
C THR A 80 -15.93 -20.89 -1.23
N VAL A 81 -16.56 -21.62 -0.31
CA VAL A 81 -17.93 -21.34 0.16
C VAL A 81 -17.94 -20.04 0.96
N PHE A 82 -16.94 -19.85 1.83
CA PHE A 82 -16.80 -18.59 2.56
C PHE A 82 -16.60 -17.42 1.60
N ARG A 83 -15.71 -17.55 0.60
CA ARG A 83 -15.52 -16.50 -0.40
C ARG A 83 -16.81 -16.18 -1.18
N GLN A 84 -17.57 -17.20 -1.60
CA GLN A 84 -18.85 -17.01 -2.28
C GLN A 84 -19.84 -16.22 -1.42
N ARG A 85 -19.99 -16.57 -0.12
CA ARG A 85 -20.83 -15.82 0.81
C ARG A 85 -20.41 -14.36 0.95
N ILE A 86 -19.11 -14.09 1.00
CA ILE A 86 -18.60 -12.70 1.03
C ILE A 86 -18.91 -11.99 -0.29
N GLY A 87 -18.78 -12.68 -1.43
CA GLY A 87 -19.16 -12.16 -2.75
C GLY A 87 -20.65 -11.82 -2.85
N GLU A 88 -21.53 -12.67 -2.35
CA GLU A 88 -22.98 -12.40 -2.29
C GLU A 88 -23.30 -11.15 -1.44
N ARG A 89 -22.62 -11.00 -0.30
CA ARG A 89 -22.76 -9.81 0.56
C ARG A 89 -22.21 -8.56 -0.12
N LEU A 90 -21.14 -8.68 -0.90
CA LEU A 90 -20.62 -7.59 -1.70
C LEU A 90 -21.61 -7.17 -2.79
N GLY A 91 -22.23 -8.12 -3.48
CA GLY A 91 -23.27 -7.85 -4.47
C GLY A 91 -24.49 -7.14 -3.90
N GLN A 92 -24.86 -7.45 -2.65
CA GLN A 92 -25.97 -6.77 -1.94
C GLN A 92 -25.61 -5.35 -1.50
N SER A 93 -24.36 -5.11 -1.08
CA SER A 93 -23.92 -3.80 -0.58
C SER A 93 -23.48 -2.86 -1.69
N GLN A 94 -22.91 -3.40 -2.77
CA GLN A 94 -22.33 -2.67 -3.89
C GLN A 94 -22.73 -3.32 -5.23
N PRO A 95 -24.03 -3.28 -5.59
CA PRO A 95 -24.54 -3.96 -6.79
C PRO A 95 -23.95 -3.38 -8.08
N GLU A 96 -23.74 -2.06 -8.15
CA GLU A 96 -23.19 -1.39 -9.33
C GLU A 96 -21.74 -1.82 -9.60
N LEU A 97 -20.90 -1.87 -8.57
CA LEU A 97 -19.51 -2.31 -8.70
C LEU A 97 -19.43 -3.79 -9.09
N THR A 98 -20.26 -4.63 -8.46
CA THR A 98 -20.28 -6.08 -8.71
C THR A 98 -20.73 -6.36 -10.15
N GLY A 99 -21.82 -5.75 -10.62
CA GLY A 99 -22.29 -5.91 -11.99
C GLY A 99 -21.30 -5.38 -13.03
N ALA A 100 -20.62 -4.26 -12.74
CA ALA A 100 -19.59 -3.71 -13.62
C ALA A 100 -18.37 -4.65 -13.73
N LEU A 101 -17.96 -5.29 -12.63
CA LEU A 101 -16.89 -6.28 -12.60
C LEU A 101 -17.26 -7.56 -13.35
N GLU A 102 -18.48 -8.06 -13.17
CA GLU A 102 -19.00 -9.22 -13.90
C GLU A 102 -19.10 -8.96 -15.41
N ALA A 103 -19.45 -7.74 -15.80
CA ALA A 103 -19.47 -7.30 -17.19
C ALA A 103 -18.05 -7.04 -17.77
N GLY A 104 -16.98 -7.18 -16.97
CA GLY A 104 -15.60 -6.92 -17.41
C GLY A 104 -15.29 -5.44 -17.65
N ALA A 105 -16.13 -4.52 -17.16
CA ALA A 105 -16.04 -3.09 -17.35
C ALA A 105 -15.98 -2.36 -15.99
N PRO A 106 -14.86 -2.48 -15.23
CA PRO A 106 -14.75 -1.84 -13.92
C PRO A 106 -14.95 -0.31 -14.04
N PRO A 107 -15.67 0.33 -13.10
CA PRO A 107 -15.94 1.76 -13.18
C PRO A 107 -14.66 2.59 -13.08
N ALA A 108 -14.41 3.46 -14.06
CA ALA A 108 -13.20 4.30 -14.08
C ALA A 108 -13.09 5.30 -12.91
N ALA A 109 -14.22 5.62 -12.27
CA ALA A 109 -14.27 6.52 -11.12
C ALA A 109 -14.09 5.82 -9.76
N ALA A 110 -14.07 4.48 -9.72
CA ALA A 110 -13.88 3.74 -8.48
C ALA A 110 -12.40 3.73 -8.08
N ASP A 111 -12.12 3.65 -6.77
CA ASP A 111 -10.76 3.47 -6.25
C ASP A 111 -10.18 2.14 -6.79
N PRO A 112 -9.03 2.14 -7.49
CA PRO A 112 -8.42 0.93 -8.01
C PRO A 112 -8.20 -0.17 -6.97
N LEU A 113 -7.95 0.20 -5.70
CA LEU A 113 -7.82 -0.76 -4.61
C LEU A 113 -9.13 -1.44 -4.24
N ASP A 114 -10.25 -0.70 -4.31
CA ASP A 114 -11.58 -1.25 -4.07
C ASP A 114 -11.99 -2.20 -5.20
N VAL A 115 -11.72 -1.80 -6.44
CA VAL A 115 -11.94 -2.64 -7.64
C VAL A 115 -11.12 -3.93 -7.54
N ALA A 116 -9.84 -3.85 -7.20
CA ALA A 116 -8.98 -5.01 -7.02
C ALA A 116 -9.42 -5.93 -5.86
N ALA A 117 -9.83 -5.35 -4.73
CA ALA A 117 -10.32 -6.12 -3.60
C ALA A 117 -11.64 -6.85 -3.92
N ALA A 118 -12.56 -6.18 -4.60
CA ALA A 118 -13.81 -6.77 -5.06
C ALA A 118 -13.55 -7.88 -6.10
N ALA A 119 -12.66 -7.63 -7.08
CA ALA A 119 -12.25 -8.63 -8.07
C ALA A 119 -11.58 -9.86 -7.42
N TYR A 120 -10.77 -9.66 -6.38
CA TYR A 120 -10.17 -10.76 -5.61
C TYR A 120 -11.22 -11.66 -4.96
N VAL A 121 -12.33 -11.09 -4.46
CA VAL A 121 -13.41 -11.87 -3.84
C VAL A 121 -14.29 -12.54 -4.91
N LEU A 122 -14.72 -11.79 -5.92
CA LEU A 122 -15.71 -12.23 -6.91
C LEU A 122 -15.12 -13.17 -7.97
N ARG A 123 -13.81 -13.09 -8.23
CA ARG A 123 -13.10 -13.87 -9.26
C ARG A 123 -13.74 -13.78 -10.67
N PRO A 124 -14.13 -12.60 -11.18
CA PRO A 124 -14.52 -12.47 -12.59
C PRO A 124 -13.33 -12.77 -13.51
N ALA A 125 -13.57 -12.98 -14.80
CA ALA A 125 -12.48 -13.12 -15.76
C ALA A 125 -11.54 -11.89 -15.74
N GLY A 126 -10.23 -12.11 -15.76
CA GLY A 126 -9.21 -11.07 -15.71
C GLY A 126 -8.95 -10.47 -14.32
N TRP A 127 -9.48 -11.07 -13.24
CA TRP A 127 -9.35 -10.51 -11.89
C TRP A 127 -7.89 -10.40 -11.44
N VAL A 128 -7.01 -11.32 -11.88
CA VAL A 128 -5.57 -11.29 -11.54
C VAL A 128 -4.94 -10.00 -12.03
N LYS A 129 -5.23 -9.62 -13.27
CA LYS A 129 -4.70 -8.39 -13.88
C LYS A 129 -5.16 -7.14 -13.14
N LEU A 130 -6.41 -7.11 -12.67
CA LEU A 130 -6.95 -5.98 -11.89
C LEU A 130 -6.20 -5.84 -10.55
N VAL A 131 -5.94 -6.95 -9.87
CA VAL A 131 -5.20 -6.98 -8.61
C VAL A 131 -3.76 -6.54 -8.79
N GLU A 132 -3.08 -7.03 -9.82
CA GLU A 132 -1.69 -6.70 -10.10
C GLU A 132 -1.53 -5.23 -10.50
N SER A 133 -2.39 -4.73 -11.39
CA SER A 133 -2.36 -3.33 -11.83
C SER A 133 -2.58 -2.36 -10.66
N ALA A 134 -3.55 -2.64 -9.79
CA ALA A 134 -3.80 -1.82 -8.61
C ALA A 134 -2.63 -1.88 -7.60
N GLY A 135 -2.02 -3.06 -7.44
CA GLY A 135 -0.84 -3.23 -6.60
C GLY A 135 0.36 -2.42 -7.08
N GLU A 136 0.61 -2.42 -8.40
CA GLU A 136 1.71 -1.69 -9.02
C GLU A 136 1.52 -0.17 -8.97
N GLU A 137 0.29 0.33 -9.09
CA GLU A 137 -0.02 1.75 -8.91
C GLU A 137 0.30 2.21 -7.49
N VAL A 138 -0.15 1.46 -6.47
CA VAL A 138 0.15 1.82 -5.07
C VAL A 138 1.63 1.73 -4.77
N GLN A 139 2.31 0.69 -5.26
CA GLN A 139 3.74 0.54 -5.06
C GLN A 139 4.52 1.70 -5.67
N ARG A 140 4.13 2.18 -6.85
CA ARG A 140 4.71 3.38 -7.46
C ARG A 140 4.47 4.62 -6.61
N ALA A 141 3.23 4.86 -6.18
CA ALA A 141 2.91 6.03 -5.35
C ALA A 141 3.62 6.01 -3.98
N ASP A 142 3.81 4.83 -3.39
CA ASP A 142 4.56 4.66 -2.14
C ASP A 142 6.06 4.92 -2.34
N ALA A 143 6.64 4.44 -3.46
CA ALA A 143 8.03 4.69 -3.81
C ALA A 143 8.31 6.18 -4.04
N GLU A 144 7.43 6.87 -4.79
CA GLU A 144 7.54 8.32 -5.01
C GLU A 144 7.50 9.12 -3.70
N ARG A 145 6.59 8.76 -2.78
CA ARG A 145 6.50 9.39 -1.46
C ARG A 145 7.75 9.15 -0.61
N ALA A 146 8.29 7.93 -0.61
CA ALA A 146 9.51 7.60 0.12
C ALA A 146 10.73 8.35 -0.44
N ASP A 147 10.81 8.52 -1.76
CA ASP A 147 11.87 9.29 -2.41
C ASP A 147 11.80 10.79 -2.06
N GLU A 148 10.59 11.36 -1.98
CA GLU A 148 10.40 12.73 -1.53
C GLU A 148 10.80 12.94 -0.07
N GLU A 149 10.41 12.03 0.83
CA GLU A 149 10.76 12.08 2.25
C GLU A 149 12.28 11.97 2.44
N THR A 150 12.91 11.00 1.78
CA THR A 150 14.37 10.83 1.78
C THR A 150 15.08 12.09 1.28
N ARG A 151 14.53 12.75 0.26
CA ARG A 151 15.09 14.00 -0.26
C ARG A 151 14.99 15.13 0.77
N ARG A 152 13.85 15.27 1.44
CA ARG A 152 13.63 16.28 2.48
C ARG A 152 14.57 16.07 3.66
N GLU A 153 14.70 14.84 4.15
CA GLU A 153 15.63 14.50 5.22
C GLU A 153 17.08 14.81 4.84
N ARG A 154 17.50 14.43 3.62
CA ARG A 154 18.84 14.73 3.12
C ARG A 154 19.11 16.24 3.10
N ASP A 155 18.13 17.03 2.68
CA ASP A 155 18.29 18.48 2.60
C ASP A 155 18.35 19.12 4.00
N GLN A 156 17.52 18.65 4.95
CA GLN A 156 17.61 19.04 6.36
C GLN A 156 18.98 18.71 6.99
N LEU A 157 19.48 17.49 6.77
CA LEU A 157 20.79 17.08 7.27
C LEU A 157 21.94 17.90 6.68
N ARG A 158 21.82 18.33 5.41
CA ARG A 158 22.79 19.24 4.79
C ARG A 158 22.76 20.62 5.43
N GLU A 159 21.58 21.16 5.70
CA GLU A 159 21.43 22.45 6.39
C GLU A 159 21.98 22.39 7.82
N GLU A 160 21.75 21.29 8.55
CA GLU A 160 22.34 21.06 9.87
C GLU A 160 23.86 20.97 9.82
N LEU A 161 24.41 20.25 8.83
CA LEU A 161 25.85 20.15 8.63
C LEU A 161 26.48 21.51 8.35
N GLU A 162 25.88 22.31 7.48
CA GLU A 162 26.39 23.66 7.17
C GLU A 162 26.28 24.60 8.38
N ARG A 163 25.19 24.54 9.15
CA ARG A 163 25.06 25.28 10.42
C ARG A 163 26.13 24.87 11.43
N ALA A 164 26.38 23.58 11.59
CA ALA A 164 27.41 23.08 12.50
C ALA A 164 28.81 23.53 12.06
N ARG A 165 29.12 23.45 10.76
CA ARG A 165 30.39 23.93 10.19
C ARG A 165 30.59 25.42 10.39
N ALA A 166 29.56 26.22 10.15
CA ALA A 166 29.59 27.66 10.38
C ALA A 166 29.84 27.97 11.87
N HIS A 167 29.13 27.29 12.77
CA HIS A 167 29.32 27.45 14.21
C HIS A 167 30.73 27.09 14.66
N THR A 168 31.28 25.95 14.22
CA THR A 168 32.66 25.55 14.53
C THR A 168 33.68 26.56 14.00
N ARG A 169 33.46 27.12 12.80
CA ARG A 169 34.33 28.16 12.25
C ARG A 169 34.32 29.42 13.12
N THR A 170 33.13 29.91 13.48
CA THR A 170 32.97 31.09 14.34
C THR A 170 33.62 30.88 15.71
N GLU A 171 33.39 29.74 16.36
CA GLU A 171 34.04 29.43 17.65
C GLU A 171 35.56 29.33 17.52
N THR A 172 36.07 28.76 16.42
CA THR A 172 37.52 28.69 16.18
C THR A 172 38.13 30.09 16.01
N GLU A 173 37.48 30.98 15.29
CA GLU A 173 37.91 32.37 15.11
C GLU A 173 37.89 33.15 16.43
N ARG A 174 36.85 32.94 17.25
CA ARG A 174 36.74 33.52 18.60
C ARG A 174 37.88 33.06 19.51
N LEU A 175 38.11 31.75 19.61
CA LEU A 175 39.17 31.17 20.44
C LEU A 175 40.57 31.61 20.00
N ARG A 176 40.80 31.79 18.69
CA ARG A 176 42.07 32.35 18.19
C ARG A 176 42.28 33.79 18.66
N THR A 177 41.23 34.61 18.60
CA THR A 177 41.27 36.02 19.03
C THR A 177 41.54 36.12 20.54
N GLU A 178 40.86 35.29 21.34
CA GLU A 178 41.06 35.21 22.79
C GLU A 178 42.50 34.76 23.14
N LEU A 179 43.05 33.78 22.41
CA LEU A 179 44.42 33.31 22.60
C LEU A 179 45.45 34.41 22.29
N GLU A 180 45.27 35.17 21.20
CA GLU A 180 46.15 36.28 20.86
C GLU A 180 46.11 37.39 21.90
N ALA A 181 44.92 37.71 22.43
CA ALA A 181 44.75 38.69 23.50
C ALA A 181 45.47 38.26 24.78
N ALA A 182 45.28 37.01 25.21
CA ALA A 182 45.93 36.46 26.40
C ALA A 182 47.47 36.43 26.27
N ARG A 183 47.99 36.12 25.08
CA ARG A 183 49.44 36.18 24.81
C ARG A 183 49.99 37.60 24.95
N LYS A 184 49.32 38.59 24.34
CA LYS A 184 49.72 40.02 24.44
C LYS A 184 49.67 40.51 25.89
N GLU A 185 48.66 40.10 26.65
CA GLU A 185 48.54 40.43 28.07
C GLU A 185 49.71 39.85 28.88
N SER A 186 50.03 38.58 28.68
CA SER A 186 51.17 37.92 29.34
C SER A 186 52.51 38.60 29.03
N GLU A 187 52.78 38.93 27.76
CA GLU A 187 53.98 39.68 27.37
C GLU A 187 54.04 41.09 27.98
N SER A 188 52.87 41.74 28.15
CA SER A 188 52.80 43.06 28.78
C SER A 188 53.08 43.01 30.28
N LEU A 189 52.63 41.94 30.96
CA LEU A 189 52.89 41.71 32.37
C LEU A 189 54.36 41.34 32.60
N HIS A 190 54.94 40.50 31.73
CA HIS A 190 56.35 40.12 31.82
C HIS A 190 57.31 41.30 31.64
N ARG A 191 56.97 42.29 30.80
CA ARG A 191 57.77 43.52 30.62
C ARG A 191 57.69 44.51 31.79
N LYS A 192 56.73 44.33 32.70
CA LYS A 192 56.51 45.22 33.86
C LYS A 192 57.15 44.70 35.15
N LEU A 193 57.68 43.48 35.14
CA LEU A 193 58.41 42.83 36.23
C LEU A 193 59.91 42.90 35.96
#